data_AF-A0ABD0RHP4-F1
#
_entry.id   AF-A0ABD0RHP4-F1
#
_cell.length_a   1.000
_cell.length_b   1.000
_cell.length_c   1.000
_cell.angle_alpha   90.00
_cell.angle_beta   90.00
_cell.angle_gamma   90.00
#
_symmetry.space_group_name_H-M   'P 1'
#
loop_
_entity.id
_entity.type
_entity.pdbx_description
1 polymer ?
#
loop_
_entity_poly.entity_id
_entity_poly.type
_entity_poly.pdbx_seq_one_letter_code
_entity_poly.pdbx_strand_id
1 'polypeptide(L)' 'WENEQMTSLEERGRLLLSLQFLPPPAEGEAEGRRGGLYVGVLRCAHLAAMDVNGFSDPYVKT' A
#
# COMPACT_ATOMS: atom_id res chain seq x y z
N TRP A 1 3.95 -23.80 -14.81
CA TRP A 1 3.28 -23.79 -16.12
C TRP A 1 1.80 -23.34 -16.02
N GLU A 2 0.84 -24.15 -15.52
CA GLU A 2 -0.58 -23.70 -15.41
C GLU A 2 -0.86 -22.76 -14.22
N ASN A 3 -0.24 -23.02 -13.06
CA ASN A 3 -0.41 -22.17 -11.87
C ASN A 3 0.15 -20.73 -12.04
N GLU A 4 1.18 -20.55 -12.88
CA GLU A 4 1.73 -19.22 -13.19
C GLU A 4 0.81 -18.41 -14.11
N GLN A 5 0.05 -19.07 -15.00
CA GLN A 5 -0.93 -18.38 -15.83
C GLN A 5 -2.14 -17.93 -15.00
N MET A 6 -2.62 -18.77 -14.07
CA MET A 6 -3.71 -18.36 -13.17
C MET A 6 -3.33 -17.18 -12.28
N THR A 7 -2.13 -17.17 -11.72
CA THR A 7 -1.65 -16.05 -10.87
C THR A 7 -1.49 -14.75 -11.66
N SER A 8 -1.09 -14.83 -12.95
CA SER A 8 -1.01 -13.65 -13.82
C SER A 8 -2.38 -13.02 -14.14
N LEU A 9 -3.44 -13.82 -14.21
CA LEU A 9 -4.80 -13.36 -14.49
C LEU A 9 -5.43 -12.62 -13.29
N GLU A 10 -4.94 -12.87 -12.08
CA GLU A 10 -5.41 -12.23 -10.85
C GLU A 10 -4.58 -10.99 -10.45
N GLU A 11 -3.41 -10.78 -11.08
CA GLU A 11 -2.57 -9.61 -10.80
C GLU A 11 -3.26 -8.33 -11.27
N ARG A 12 -3.72 -7.50 -10.33
CA ARG A 12 -4.40 -6.22 -10.60
C ARG A 12 -3.47 -5.00 -10.54
N GLY A 13 -2.18 -5.24 -10.62
CA GLY A 13 -1.12 -4.24 -10.57
C GLY A 13 -0.31 -4.28 -9.29
N ARG A 14 0.62 -3.33 -9.17
CA ARG A 14 1.64 -3.30 -8.12
C ARG A 14 1.62 -1.99 -7.37
N LEU A 15 1.80 -2.06 -6.06
CA LEU A 15 1.88 -0.91 -5.15
C LEU A 15 3.28 -0.84 -4.54
N LEU A 16 3.84 0.37 -4.47
CA LEU A 16 5.02 0.66 -3.67
C LEU A 16 4.57 1.33 -2.37
N LEU A 17 4.91 0.71 -1.24
CA LEU A 17 4.59 1.19 0.10
C LEU A 17 5.87 1.45 0.90
N SER A 18 5.81 2.38 1.85
CA SER A 18 6.82 2.59 2.88
C SER A 18 6.22 2.24 4.24
N LEU A 19 6.96 1.50 5.07
CA LEU A 19 6.55 1.13 6.42
C LEU A 19 7.61 1.60 7.41
N GLN A 20 7.19 2.33 8.43
CA GLN A 20 8.08 2.77 9.50
C GLN A 20 7.40 2.60 10.85
N PHE A 21 8.00 1.80 11.73
CA PHE A 21 7.55 1.68 13.10
C PHE A 21 8.28 2.68 13.98
N LEU A 22 7.52 3.50 14.71
CA LEU A 22 8.04 4.34 15.78
C LEU A 22 7.59 3.76 17.12
N PRO A 23 8.51 3.30 17.98
CA PRO A 23 8.14 2.84 19.30
C PRO A 23 7.53 3.99 20.13
N PRO A 24 6.62 3.70 21.07
CA PRO A 24 6.14 4.69 22.01
C PRO A 24 7.31 5.24 22.85
N PRO A 25 7.22 6.50 23.30
CA PRO A 25 8.25 7.09 24.14
C PRO A 25 8.44 6.28 25.42
N ALA A 26 9.67 6.23 25.90
CA ALA A 26 9.96 5.65 27.20
C ALA A 26 9.29 6.48 28.31
N GLU A 27 8.90 5.81 29.40
CA GLU A 27 8.41 6.45 30.63
C GLU A 27 9.34 7.61 31.04
N GLY A 28 8.83 8.85 31.01
CA GLY A 28 9.59 10.06 31.36
C GLY A 28 10.07 10.94 30.19
N GLU A 29 9.87 10.55 28.94
CA GLU A 29 10.11 11.43 27.78
C GLU A 29 8.91 12.35 27.49
N ALA A 30 9.20 13.54 26.97
CA ALA A 30 8.23 14.63 26.78
C ALA A 30 6.92 14.18 26.11
N GLU A 31 5.82 14.56 26.76
CA GLU A 31 4.43 14.25 26.43
C GLU A 31 4.06 14.88 25.07
N GLY A 32 4.27 14.15 23.99
CA GLY A 32 4.02 14.67 22.64
C GLY A 32 4.39 13.72 21.50
N ARG A 33 5.32 12.80 21.73
CA ARG A 33 5.58 11.71 20.77
C ARG A 33 4.60 10.57 21.02
N ARG A 34 3.72 10.30 20.06
CA ARG A 34 2.94 9.05 20.02
C ARG A 34 3.72 8.03 19.18
N GLY A 35 3.91 6.83 19.71
CA GLY A 35 4.36 5.69 18.92
C GLY A 35 3.32 5.31 17.87
N GLY A 36 3.71 4.56 16.84
CA GLY A 36 2.80 4.12 15.80
C GLY A 36 3.49 3.49 14.60
N LEU A 37 2.69 2.81 13.77
CA LEU A 37 3.11 2.32 12.47
C LEU A 37 2.71 3.34 11.40
N TYR A 38 3.69 3.94 10.75
CA TYR A 38 3.50 4.83 9.62
C TYR A 38 3.48 4.01 8.34
N VAL A 39 2.40 4.17 7.57
CA VAL A 39 2.20 3.51 6.28
C VAL A 39 2.13 4.58 5.20
N GLY A 40 3.17 4.67 4.39
CA GLY A 40 3.23 5.57 3.24
C GLY A 40 2.80 4.86 1.97
N VAL A 41 1.75 5.35 1.32
CA VAL A 41 1.34 4.92 -0.03
C VAL A 41 2.09 5.78 -1.04
N LEU A 42 3.06 5.22 -1.77
CA LEU A 42 3.99 6.00 -2.59
C LEU A 42 3.55 6.11 -4.04
N ARG A 43 3.33 4.96 -4.70
CA ARG A 43 2.93 4.90 -6.12
C ARG A 43 2.34 3.54 -6.47
N CYS A 44 1.65 3.47 -7.59
CA CYS A 44 1.16 2.25 -8.20
C CYS A 44 1.61 2.13 -9.67
N ALA A 45 1.62 0.92 -10.22
CA ALA A 45 1.91 0.66 -11.62
C ALA A 45 1.18 -0.58 -12.13
N HIS A 46 0.91 -0.64 -13.44
CA HIS A 46 0.22 -1.75 -14.11
C HIS A 46 -1.12 -2.09 -13.45
N LEU A 47 -1.85 -1.09 -12.96
CA LEU A 47 -3.18 -1.32 -12.42
C LEU A 47 -4.09 -1.86 -13.54
N ALA A 48 -4.88 -2.87 -13.19
CA ALA A 48 -5.89 -3.38 -14.11
C ALA A 48 -6.88 -2.27 -14.47
N ALA A 49 -7.34 -2.25 -15.73
CA ALA A 49 -8.44 -1.41 -16.16
C ALA A 49 -9.75 -1.89 -15.52
N MET A 50 -10.47 -0.99 -14.88
CA MET A 50 -11.74 -1.29 -14.20
C MET A 50 -12.93 -0.63 -14.88
N ASP A 51 -12.67 0.38 -15.71
CA ASP A 51 -13.68 1.11 -16.47
C ASP A 51 -13.73 0.67 -17.93
N VAL A 52 -14.88 0.90 -18.56
CA VAL A 52 -15.14 0.56 -19.98
C VAL A 52 -14.21 1.27 -20.96
N ASN A 53 -13.56 2.36 -20.53
CA ASN A 53 -12.61 3.12 -21.32
C ASN A 53 -11.20 2.47 -21.35
N GLY A 54 -11.00 1.36 -20.63
CA GLY A 54 -9.70 0.69 -20.52
C GLY A 54 -8.75 1.32 -19.50
N PHE A 55 -9.25 2.17 -18.60
CA PHE A 55 -8.50 2.81 -17.52
C PHE A 55 -9.13 2.51 -16.15
N SER A 56 -8.54 3.09 -15.10
CA SER A 56 -9.02 3.05 -13.73
C SER A 56 -8.82 4.42 -13.10
N ASP A 57 -9.72 4.80 -12.19
CA ASP A 57 -9.62 5.98 -11.32
C ASP A 57 -9.17 5.57 -9.89
N PRO A 58 -7.88 5.24 -9.67
CA PRO A 58 -7.43 4.66 -8.41
C PRO A 58 -7.45 5.67 -7.27
N TYR A 59 -7.92 5.22 -6.10
CA TYR A 59 -7.71 5.88 -4.83
C TYR A 59 -7.34 4.86 -3.76
N VAL A 60 -6.75 5.31 -2.65
CA VAL A 60 -6.46 4.47 -1.49
C VAL A 60 -7.24 5.01 -0.30
N LYS A 61 -7.92 4.10 0.42
CA LYS A 61 -8.72 4.44 1.60
C LYS A 61 -7.81 4.56 2.84
N THR A 62 -7.97 5.66 3.59
CA THR A 62 -7.32 5.91 4.89
C THR A 62 -8.22 5.50 6.05
#